data_AF-A0A4Z0N2E1-F1
#
_entry.id   AF-A0A4Z0N2E1-F1
#
_cell.length_a   1.000
_cell.length_b   1.000
_cell.length_c   1.000
_cell.angle_alpha   90.00
_cell.angle_beta   90.00
_cell.angle_gamma   90.00
#
_symmetry.space_group_name_H-M   'P 1'
#
loop_
_entity.id
_entity.type
_entity.pdbx_description
1 polymer ?
#
loop_
_entity_poly.entity_id
_entity_poly.type
_entity_poly.pdbx_seq_one_letter_code
_entity_poly.pdbx_strand_id
1 'polypeptide(L)'
;MSGALRHAVRPAAWRGALNADLRKARIAAPARVGIAVALMFVVGGLTGHHDVAGFAALGALVSAFCRPDPYPVRVGRLSVLSLMIVSSIAAGAALGACASPVAISVVVIALIAGTAAYFVSALHVVGPGAVVLVFAAVGAEAFAHDIHDALQAVAASAVGTVTGMVASLAPWLLGLARQGVTGRAGTAPHSESGRARRESVTVTLIRAPHVALLKSSARIAVAGALGAAVALAFGLPHYMWAMMGAVATIQGVAYHVAIHRGVQRLLGNIGGALLAAGLLALPLGYWGTAAAIVFFQTCAEVAATVNYALTSLAVTPMALLLTGLGAGLTPGAALDRVLDTLVGVVVGVVIGALTISGADSEHLRTAGRH
;
A
#
# COMPACT_ATOMS: atom_id res chain seq x y z
N MET A 1 -10.54 26.64 15.13
CA MET A 1 -9.28 25.85 15.15
C MET A 1 -8.96 25.14 16.49
N SER A 2 -9.73 25.30 17.59
CA SER A 2 -9.36 24.75 18.92
C SER A 2 -9.99 23.40 19.30
N GLY A 3 -11.06 22.94 18.64
CA GLY A 3 -11.74 21.67 18.98
C GLY A 3 -11.09 20.41 18.41
N ALA A 4 -10.49 20.52 17.21
CA ALA A 4 -9.91 19.40 16.48
C ALA A 4 -8.63 18.83 17.13
N LEU A 5 -7.70 19.72 17.52
CA LEU A 5 -6.46 19.34 18.22
C LEU A 5 -6.74 18.78 19.63
N ARG A 6 -7.77 19.28 20.33
CA ARG A 6 -8.16 18.76 21.66
C ARG A 6 -8.69 17.33 21.63
N HIS A 7 -9.21 16.86 20.48
CA HIS A 7 -9.69 15.49 20.34
C HIS A 7 -8.53 14.48 20.15
N ALA A 8 -7.42 14.91 19.56
CA ALA A 8 -6.23 14.07 19.36
C ALA A 8 -5.54 13.65 20.67
N VAL A 9 -5.73 14.44 21.75
CA VAL A 9 -5.09 14.21 23.06
C VAL A 9 -6.01 13.46 24.04
N ARG A 10 -7.23 13.06 23.63
CA ARG A 10 -8.17 12.39 24.54
C ARG A 10 -7.80 10.90 24.77
N PRO A 11 -7.76 10.40 26.03
CA PRO A 11 -7.46 9.00 26.35
C PRO A 11 -8.38 7.96 25.70
N ALA A 12 -9.60 8.36 25.31
CA ALA A 12 -10.55 7.51 24.60
C ALA A 12 -10.08 7.17 23.17
N ALA A 13 -9.38 8.10 22.50
CA ALA A 13 -8.81 7.85 21.17
C ALA A 13 -7.71 6.77 21.23
N TRP A 14 -6.96 6.74 22.33
CA TRP A 14 -5.91 5.76 22.61
C TRP A 14 -6.48 4.37 22.95
N ARG A 15 -7.58 4.30 23.72
CA ARG A 15 -8.26 3.02 24.01
C ARG A 15 -8.94 2.42 22.78
N GLY A 16 -9.57 3.25 21.93
CA GLY A 16 -10.15 2.80 20.67
C GLY A 16 -9.12 2.28 19.67
N ALA A 17 -7.92 2.86 19.66
CA ALA A 17 -6.82 2.45 18.78
C ALA A 17 -6.32 1.01 19.05
N LEU A 18 -6.48 0.51 20.28
CA LEU A 18 -5.98 -0.80 20.72
C LEU A 18 -7.02 -1.94 20.62
N ASN A 19 -8.27 -1.64 20.28
CA ASN A 19 -9.28 -2.69 20.12
C ASN A 19 -9.00 -3.49 18.84
N ALA A 20 -8.69 -4.78 18.99
CA ALA A 20 -8.44 -5.73 17.91
C ALA A 20 -9.55 -6.79 17.89
N ASP A 21 -10.32 -6.86 16.80
CA ASP A 21 -11.35 -7.88 16.63
C ASP A 21 -10.79 -9.08 15.86
N LEU A 22 -10.24 -10.04 16.61
CA LEU A 22 -9.61 -11.24 16.06
C LEU A 22 -10.59 -12.14 15.30
N ARG A 23 -11.91 -11.99 15.47
CA ARG A 23 -12.93 -12.75 14.72
C ARG A 23 -12.92 -12.42 13.23
N LYS A 24 -12.35 -11.26 12.85
CA LYS A 24 -12.17 -10.82 11.46
C LYS A 24 -10.91 -11.36 10.81
N ALA A 25 -10.05 -12.06 11.55
CA ALA A 25 -8.85 -12.67 11.00
C ALA A 25 -9.22 -13.83 10.08
N ARG A 26 -9.04 -13.64 8.77
CA ARG A 26 -9.24 -14.69 7.75
C ARG A 26 -7.89 -15.05 7.14
N ILE A 27 -7.52 -16.33 7.16
CA ILE A 27 -6.16 -16.78 6.79
C ILE A 27 -6.05 -17.12 5.29
N ALA A 28 -7.12 -17.64 4.67
CA ALA A 28 -7.03 -18.18 3.30
C ALA A 28 -6.57 -17.15 2.26
N ALA A 29 -7.10 -15.92 2.30
CA ALA A 29 -6.72 -14.88 1.34
C ALA A 29 -5.30 -14.33 1.60
N PRO A 30 -4.91 -13.95 2.83
CA PRO A 30 -3.53 -13.59 3.17
C PRO A 30 -2.50 -14.67 2.83
N ALA A 31 -2.78 -15.94 3.12
CA ALA A 31 -1.87 -17.04 2.80
C ALA A 31 -1.58 -17.13 1.29
N ARG A 32 -2.59 -16.92 0.45
CA ARG A 32 -2.42 -16.89 -1.00
C ARG A 32 -1.55 -15.72 -1.48
N VAL A 33 -1.69 -14.54 -0.87
CA VAL A 33 -0.82 -13.39 -1.15
C VAL A 33 0.61 -13.73 -0.73
N GLY A 34 0.79 -14.29 0.47
CA GLY A 34 2.07 -14.76 0.99
C GLY A 34 2.74 -15.77 0.07
N ILE A 35 2.00 -16.76 -0.45
CA ILE A 35 2.50 -17.76 -1.41
C ILE A 35 2.95 -17.08 -2.72
N ALA A 36 2.17 -16.13 -3.25
CA ALA A 36 2.53 -15.42 -4.48
C ALA A 36 3.83 -14.61 -4.29
N VAL A 37 3.97 -13.91 -3.16
CA VAL A 37 5.18 -13.17 -2.80
C VAL A 37 6.36 -14.10 -2.56
N ALA A 38 6.16 -15.21 -1.83
CA ALA A 38 7.18 -16.22 -1.58
C ALA A 38 7.70 -16.83 -2.88
N LEU A 39 6.83 -17.10 -3.84
CA LEU A 39 7.22 -17.60 -5.15
C LEU A 39 8.17 -16.63 -5.86
N MET A 40 7.96 -15.31 -5.76
CA MET A 40 8.85 -14.32 -6.38
C MET A 40 10.24 -14.29 -5.74
N PHE A 41 10.31 -14.39 -4.41
CA PHE A 41 11.60 -14.51 -3.73
C PHE A 41 12.29 -15.85 -4.00
N VAL A 42 11.56 -16.96 -4.07
CA VAL A 42 12.16 -18.26 -4.39
C VAL A 42 12.72 -18.25 -5.81
N VAL A 43 11.95 -17.74 -6.79
CA VAL A 43 12.41 -17.63 -8.17
C VAL A 43 13.62 -16.71 -8.27
N GLY A 44 13.56 -15.50 -7.70
CA GLY A 44 14.71 -14.57 -7.71
C GLY A 44 15.95 -15.16 -7.04
N GLY A 45 15.77 -15.87 -5.92
CA GLY A 45 16.84 -16.57 -5.21
C GLY A 45 17.53 -17.64 -6.05
N LEU A 46 16.73 -18.48 -6.72
CA LEU A 46 17.20 -19.59 -7.55
C LEU A 46 17.81 -19.12 -8.88
N THR A 47 17.31 -18.02 -9.45
CA THR A 47 17.86 -17.46 -10.70
C THR A 47 19.01 -16.49 -10.48
N GLY A 48 19.38 -16.20 -9.22
CA GLY A 48 20.45 -15.25 -8.87
C GLY A 48 20.05 -13.77 -8.96
N HIS A 49 18.78 -13.46 -9.23
CA HIS A 49 18.26 -12.09 -9.36
C HIS A 49 17.73 -11.59 -8.00
N HIS A 50 18.63 -11.50 -7.01
CA HIS A 50 18.27 -11.18 -5.61
C HIS A 50 17.87 -9.72 -5.44
N ASP A 51 18.49 -8.85 -6.21
CA ASP A 51 18.33 -7.41 -6.31
C ASP A 51 16.93 -6.98 -6.76
N VAL A 52 16.37 -7.65 -7.78
CA VAL A 52 15.05 -7.31 -8.34
C VAL A 52 13.90 -8.15 -7.81
N ALA A 53 14.18 -9.20 -7.01
CA ALA A 53 13.18 -10.04 -6.38
C ALA A 53 12.16 -9.24 -5.56
N GLY A 54 12.61 -8.13 -4.94
CA GLY A 54 11.73 -7.23 -4.21
C GLY A 54 10.68 -6.53 -5.09
N PHE A 55 11.04 -6.12 -6.31
CA PHE A 55 10.10 -5.52 -7.26
C PHE A 55 9.10 -6.54 -7.81
N ALA A 56 9.54 -7.78 -8.05
CA ALA A 56 8.65 -8.88 -8.39
C ALA A 56 7.66 -9.17 -7.25
N ALA A 57 8.13 -9.20 -6.00
CA ALA A 57 7.28 -9.34 -4.83
C ALA A 57 6.25 -8.20 -4.71
N LEU A 58 6.67 -6.95 -4.93
CA LEU A 58 5.77 -5.79 -4.94
C LEU A 58 4.70 -5.90 -6.05
N GLY A 59 5.06 -6.39 -7.23
CA GLY A 59 4.10 -6.70 -8.29
C GLY A 59 3.08 -7.76 -7.85
N ALA A 60 3.53 -8.83 -7.19
CA ALA A 60 2.68 -9.92 -6.70
C ALA A 60 1.66 -9.45 -5.63
N LEU A 61 1.90 -8.31 -4.96
CA LEU A 61 0.96 -7.70 -4.02
C LEU A 61 -0.36 -7.28 -4.68
N VAL A 62 -0.44 -7.18 -6.01
CA VAL A 62 -1.72 -6.96 -6.69
C VAL A 62 -2.76 -8.04 -6.30
N SER A 63 -2.31 -9.23 -5.91
CA SER A 63 -3.17 -10.32 -5.40
C SER A 63 -3.93 -10.01 -4.11
N ALA A 64 -3.49 -8.99 -3.35
CA ALA A 64 -4.11 -8.56 -2.11
C ALA A 64 -5.32 -7.64 -2.31
N PHE A 65 -5.46 -7.04 -3.50
CA PHE A 65 -6.52 -6.08 -3.83
C PHE A 65 -7.81 -6.76 -4.31
N CYS A 66 -8.91 -6.00 -4.28
CA CYS A 66 -10.22 -6.34 -4.84
C CYS A 66 -10.83 -7.65 -4.27
N ARG A 67 -10.49 -8.01 -3.02
CA ARG A 67 -10.95 -9.23 -2.33
C ARG A 67 -12.47 -9.46 -2.27
N PRO A 68 -13.31 -8.43 -2.07
CA PRO A 68 -14.76 -8.62 -2.04
C PRO A 68 -15.38 -8.68 -3.44
N ASP A 69 -14.63 -8.30 -4.49
CA ASP A 69 -15.22 -8.12 -5.82
C ASP A 69 -15.51 -9.45 -6.52
N PRO A 70 -16.63 -9.56 -7.27
CA PRO A 70 -16.86 -10.68 -8.17
C PRO A 70 -15.73 -10.81 -9.20
N TYR A 71 -15.32 -12.04 -9.51
CA TYR A 71 -14.17 -12.31 -10.39
C TYR A 71 -14.19 -11.55 -11.73
N PRO A 72 -15.31 -11.43 -12.46
CA PRO A 72 -15.31 -10.70 -13.73
C PRO A 72 -15.00 -9.21 -13.60
N VAL A 73 -15.48 -8.56 -12.53
CA VAL A 73 -15.19 -7.14 -12.24
C VAL A 73 -13.77 -6.99 -11.69
N ARG A 74 -13.35 -7.97 -10.88
CA ARG A 74 -12.02 -8.04 -10.28
C ARG A 74 -10.92 -8.01 -11.35
N VAL A 75 -11.06 -8.75 -12.45
CA VAL A 75 -10.06 -8.77 -13.54
C VAL A 75 -9.75 -7.35 -14.01
N GLY A 76 -10.76 -6.56 -14.37
CA GLY A 76 -10.54 -5.20 -14.87
C GLY A 76 -9.87 -4.28 -13.86
N ARG A 77 -10.28 -4.35 -12.58
CA ARG A 77 -9.68 -3.53 -11.51
C ARG A 77 -8.23 -3.95 -11.23
N LEU A 78 -7.93 -5.25 -11.22
CA LEU A 78 -6.57 -5.75 -11.09
C LEU A 78 -5.71 -5.31 -12.29
N SER A 79 -6.24 -5.29 -13.51
CA SER A 79 -5.53 -4.79 -14.70
C SER A 79 -5.09 -3.34 -14.55
N VAL A 80 -5.98 -2.48 -14.05
CA VAL A 80 -5.62 -1.08 -13.78
C VAL A 80 -4.54 -1.01 -12.70
N LEU A 81 -4.69 -1.75 -11.59
CA LEU A 81 -3.70 -1.74 -10.51
C LEU A 81 -2.33 -2.26 -10.94
N SER A 82 -2.27 -3.32 -11.73
CA SER A 82 -1.01 -3.84 -12.28
C SER A 82 -0.33 -2.80 -13.15
N LEU A 83 -1.07 -2.15 -14.05
CA LEU A 83 -0.53 -1.07 -14.88
C LEU A 83 0.01 0.06 -14.00
N MET A 84 -0.74 0.48 -12.99
CA MET A 84 -0.31 1.54 -12.10
C MET A 84 0.93 1.17 -11.28
N ILE A 85 1.05 -0.07 -10.79
CA ILE A 85 2.25 -0.54 -10.07
C ILE A 85 3.47 -0.50 -11.00
N VAL A 86 3.35 -1.07 -12.21
CA VAL A 86 4.44 -1.09 -13.19
C VAL A 86 4.81 0.33 -13.62
N SER A 87 3.84 1.21 -13.89
CA SER A 87 4.09 2.61 -14.23
C SER A 87 4.73 3.40 -13.09
N SER A 88 4.36 3.11 -11.83
CA SER A 88 4.97 3.76 -10.66
C SER A 88 6.43 3.35 -10.50
N ILE A 89 6.74 2.06 -10.69
CA ILE A 89 8.11 1.53 -10.67
C ILE A 89 8.91 2.11 -11.85
N ALA A 90 8.34 2.15 -13.05
CA ALA A 90 9.01 2.73 -14.21
C ALA A 90 9.33 4.22 -14.01
N ALA A 91 8.40 4.99 -13.46
CA ALA A 91 8.61 6.41 -13.17
C ALA A 91 9.67 6.61 -12.07
N GLY A 92 9.61 5.83 -10.98
CA GLY A 92 10.62 5.85 -9.92
C GLY A 92 12.01 5.49 -10.45
N ALA A 93 12.12 4.38 -11.17
CA ALA A 93 13.37 3.94 -11.76
C ALA A 93 13.94 4.96 -12.77
N ALA A 94 13.10 5.62 -13.56
CA ALA A 94 13.54 6.68 -14.46
C ALA A 94 14.11 7.89 -13.69
N LEU A 95 13.50 8.27 -12.55
CA LEU A 95 14.05 9.33 -11.70
C LEU A 95 15.45 8.99 -11.20
N GLY A 96 15.63 7.75 -10.72
CA GLY A 96 16.91 7.23 -10.24
C GLY A 96 17.97 7.17 -11.36
N ALA A 97 17.63 6.55 -12.49
CA ALA A 97 18.52 6.39 -13.64
C ALA A 97 18.97 7.73 -14.25
N CYS A 98 18.14 8.77 -14.15
CA CYS A 98 18.49 10.12 -14.59
C CYS A 98 19.16 10.97 -13.51
N ALA A 99 19.42 10.43 -12.30
CA ALA A 99 19.92 11.16 -11.14
C ALA A 99 19.15 12.48 -10.91
N SER A 100 17.82 12.39 -10.99
CA SER A 100 16.95 13.57 -11.00
C SER A 100 17.13 14.41 -9.74
N PRO A 101 17.10 15.75 -9.83
CA PRO A 101 17.12 16.61 -8.66
C PRO A 101 16.00 16.25 -7.68
N VAL A 102 16.31 16.31 -6.38
CA VAL A 102 15.38 15.98 -5.28
C VAL A 102 14.01 16.65 -5.44
N ALA A 103 13.98 17.91 -5.89
CA ALA A 103 12.73 18.63 -6.13
C ALA A 103 11.84 17.96 -7.19
N ILE A 104 12.43 17.44 -8.27
CA ILE A 104 11.69 16.74 -9.33
C ILE A 104 11.16 15.41 -8.79
N SER A 105 11.98 14.65 -8.08
CA SER A 105 11.56 13.37 -7.47
C SER A 105 10.39 13.55 -6.51
N VAL A 106 10.46 14.55 -5.63
CA VAL A 106 9.38 14.87 -4.69
C VAL A 106 8.09 15.22 -5.43
N VAL A 107 8.16 16.03 -6.49
CA VAL A 107 6.98 16.42 -7.27
C VAL A 107 6.39 15.21 -8.00
N VAL A 108 7.20 14.44 -8.71
CA VAL A 108 6.74 13.29 -9.50
C VAL A 108 6.11 12.23 -8.59
N ILE A 109 6.73 11.90 -7.47
CA ILE A 109 6.20 10.87 -6.56
C ILE A 109 4.97 11.38 -5.79
N ALA A 110 4.88 12.67 -5.48
CA ALA A 110 3.65 13.27 -4.97
C ALA A 110 2.49 13.17 -5.99
N LEU A 111 2.77 13.39 -7.28
CA LEU A 111 1.78 13.21 -8.35
C LEU A 111 1.35 11.75 -8.50
N ILE A 112 2.30 10.81 -8.38
CA ILE A 112 2.00 9.37 -8.34
C ILE A 112 1.07 9.07 -7.16
N ALA A 113 1.35 9.61 -5.96
CA ALA A 113 0.50 9.40 -4.77
C ALA A 113 -0.93 9.92 -4.98
N GLY A 114 -1.09 11.13 -5.53
CA GLY A 114 -2.40 11.72 -5.83
C GLY A 114 -3.17 10.92 -6.88
N THR A 115 -2.50 10.53 -7.97
CA THR A 115 -3.06 9.71 -9.06
C THR A 115 -3.45 8.32 -8.55
N ALA A 116 -2.60 7.72 -7.72
CA ALA A 116 -2.87 6.42 -7.12
C ALA A 116 -4.10 6.48 -6.20
N ALA A 117 -4.20 7.50 -5.35
CA ALA A 117 -5.38 7.72 -4.54
C ALA A 117 -6.64 7.97 -5.37
N TYR A 118 -6.53 8.71 -6.48
CA TYR A 118 -7.64 8.98 -7.38
C TYR A 118 -8.24 7.68 -7.92
N PHE A 119 -7.42 6.83 -8.54
CA PHE A 119 -7.89 5.59 -9.16
C PHE A 119 -8.35 4.56 -8.13
N VAL A 120 -7.65 4.42 -7.00
CA VAL A 120 -8.07 3.53 -5.91
C VAL A 120 -9.45 3.92 -5.39
N SER A 121 -9.71 5.22 -5.21
CA SER A 121 -11.03 5.71 -4.80
C SER A 121 -12.08 5.62 -5.92
N ALA A 122 -11.75 6.01 -7.15
CA ALA A 122 -12.67 5.97 -8.29
C ALA A 122 -13.17 4.55 -8.57
N LEU A 123 -12.28 3.56 -8.48
CA LEU A 123 -12.58 2.16 -8.75
C LEU A 123 -13.08 1.40 -7.51
N HIS A 124 -13.27 2.07 -6.37
CA HIS A 124 -13.67 1.46 -5.11
C HIS A 124 -12.81 0.26 -4.74
N VAL A 125 -11.50 0.38 -4.97
CA VAL A 125 -10.54 -0.69 -4.73
C VAL A 125 -10.39 -0.90 -3.23
N VAL A 126 -10.68 -2.12 -2.79
CA VAL A 126 -10.48 -2.58 -1.41
C VAL A 126 -9.18 -3.38 -1.34
N GLY A 127 -8.28 -3.04 -0.42
CA GLY A 127 -7.00 -3.75 -0.26
C GLY A 127 -5.93 -2.88 0.39
N PRO A 128 -4.65 -3.22 0.17
CA PRO A 128 -3.54 -2.33 0.51
C PRO A 128 -3.77 -0.93 -0.08
N GLY A 129 -3.37 0.12 0.64
CA GLY A 129 -3.62 1.49 0.18
C GLY A 129 -2.84 1.86 -1.09
N ALA A 130 -3.04 3.09 -1.55
CA ALA A 130 -2.30 3.68 -2.68
C ALA A 130 -0.81 3.88 -2.32
N VAL A 131 -0.51 3.89 -1.02
CA VAL A 131 0.84 3.87 -0.46
C VAL A 131 1.72 2.77 -1.06
N VAL A 132 1.18 1.62 -1.46
CA VAL A 132 1.97 0.56 -2.10
C VAL A 132 2.63 1.04 -3.39
N LEU A 133 1.91 1.86 -4.19
CA LEU A 133 2.44 2.40 -5.44
C LEU A 133 3.53 3.44 -5.19
N VAL A 134 3.35 4.27 -4.15
CA VAL A 134 4.37 5.25 -3.73
C VAL A 134 5.62 4.52 -3.23
N PHE A 135 5.45 3.48 -2.42
CA PHE A 135 6.56 2.66 -1.93
C PHE A 135 7.32 1.99 -3.08
N ALA A 136 6.60 1.49 -4.09
CA ALA A 136 7.19 0.89 -5.27
C ALA A 136 8.00 1.91 -6.11
N ALA A 137 7.49 3.13 -6.29
CA ALA A 137 8.22 4.20 -6.98
C ALA A 137 9.48 4.62 -6.21
N VAL A 138 9.38 4.86 -4.90
CA VAL A 138 10.52 5.25 -4.06
C VAL A 138 11.59 4.16 -4.02
N GLY A 139 11.17 2.89 -3.92
CA GLY A 139 12.11 1.77 -3.98
C GLY A 139 12.84 1.68 -5.31
N ALA A 140 12.14 1.95 -6.41
CA ALA A 140 12.71 1.91 -7.75
C ALA A 140 13.65 3.08 -8.03
N GLU A 141 13.34 4.28 -7.52
CA GLU A 141 14.22 5.45 -7.56
C GLU A 141 15.53 5.20 -6.82
N ALA A 142 15.48 4.60 -5.64
CA ALA A 142 16.67 4.28 -4.86
C ALA A 142 17.51 3.13 -5.46
N PHE A 143 16.91 2.29 -6.30
CA PHE A 143 17.55 1.13 -6.90
C PHE A 143 18.26 1.45 -8.22
N ALA A 144 17.56 2.14 -9.13
CA ALA A 144 18.03 2.29 -10.50
C ALA A 144 19.09 3.39 -10.62
N HIS A 145 20.30 3.02 -11.06
CA HIS A 145 21.38 3.96 -11.36
C HIS A 145 21.57 4.15 -12.87
N ASP A 146 21.07 3.19 -13.67
CA ASP A 146 21.07 3.28 -15.13
C ASP A 146 19.75 2.75 -15.75
N ILE A 147 19.69 2.79 -17.07
CA ILE A 147 18.53 2.29 -17.83
C ILE A 147 18.36 0.77 -17.71
N HIS A 148 19.44 0.03 -17.47
CA HIS A 148 19.40 -1.42 -17.34
C HIS A 148 18.70 -1.83 -16.05
N ASP A 149 19.09 -1.24 -14.92
CA ASP A 149 18.44 -1.43 -13.63
C ASP A 149 16.95 -1.08 -13.71
N ALA A 150 16.63 0.02 -14.40
CA ALA A 150 15.25 0.45 -14.60
C ALA A 150 14.44 -0.60 -15.38
N LEU A 151 15.00 -1.14 -16.47
CA LEU A 151 14.35 -2.20 -17.24
C LEU A 151 14.19 -3.48 -16.44
N GLN A 152 15.18 -3.86 -15.63
CA GLN A 152 15.09 -5.06 -14.79
C GLN A 152 14.02 -4.92 -13.70
N ALA A 153 13.96 -3.78 -13.00
CA ALA A 153 12.93 -3.53 -11.99
C ALA A 153 11.51 -3.53 -12.58
N VAL A 154 11.34 -2.91 -13.77
CA VAL A 154 10.08 -2.91 -14.50
C VAL A 154 9.69 -4.33 -14.94
N ALA A 155 10.61 -5.08 -15.54
CA ALA A 155 10.36 -6.45 -15.98
C ALA A 155 10.02 -7.38 -14.80
N ALA A 156 10.79 -7.32 -13.71
CA ALA A 156 10.54 -8.08 -12.50
C ALA A 156 9.15 -7.77 -11.92
N SER A 157 8.79 -6.49 -11.85
CA SER A 157 7.46 -6.08 -11.38
C SER A 157 6.33 -6.55 -12.30
N ALA A 158 6.53 -6.53 -13.62
CA ALA A 158 5.56 -7.01 -14.59
C ALA A 158 5.30 -8.52 -14.39
N VAL A 159 6.35 -9.33 -14.24
CA VAL A 159 6.23 -10.76 -13.90
C VAL A 159 5.47 -10.93 -12.59
N GLY A 160 5.84 -10.17 -11.56
CA GLY A 160 5.15 -10.15 -10.28
C GLY A 160 3.66 -9.85 -10.39
N THR A 161 3.27 -8.82 -11.14
CA THR A 161 1.85 -8.46 -11.31
C THR A 161 1.05 -9.53 -12.02
N VAL A 162 1.64 -10.22 -13.00
CA VAL A 162 1.02 -11.38 -13.66
C VAL A 162 0.82 -12.52 -12.67
N THR A 163 1.85 -12.86 -11.89
CA THR A 163 1.74 -13.89 -10.83
C THR A 163 0.68 -13.52 -9.81
N GLY A 164 0.62 -12.27 -9.36
CA GLY A 164 -0.37 -11.80 -8.40
C GLY A 164 -1.80 -11.82 -8.97
N MET A 165 -1.99 -11.49 -10.24
CA MET A 165 -3.27 -11.65 -10.92
C MET A 165 -3.72 -13.10 -10.96
N VAL A 166 -2.83 -14.00 -11.42
CA VAL A 166 -3.10 -15.43 -11.49
C VAL A 166 -3.45 -15.97 -10.10
N ALA A 167 -2.69 -15.62 -9.07
CA ALA A 167 -2.99 -15.98 -7.69
C ALA A 167 -4.36 -15.45 -7.25
N SER A 168 -4.70 -14.19 -7.57
CA SER A 168 -5.99 -13.61 -7.20
C SER A 168 -7.19 -14.28 -7.87
N LEU A 169 -7.00 -14.77 -9.10
CA LEU A 169 -8.02 -15.40 -9.94
C LEU A 169 -8.01 -16.93 -9.86
N ALA A 170 -6.99 -17.55 -9.25
CA ALA A 170 -6.80 -19.00 -9.21
C ALA A 170 -8.05 -19.79 -8.76
N PRO A 171 -8.78 -19.41 -7.69
CA PRO A 171 -9.96 -20.18 -7.29
C PRO A 171 -11.07 -20.20 -8.35
N TRP A 172 -11.19 -19.12 -9.14
CA TRP A 172 -12.15 -19.04 -10.24
C TRP A 172 -11.70 -19.85 -11.46
N LEU A 173 -10.42 -19.73 -11.84
CA LEU A 173 -9.83 -20.48 -12.94
C LEU A 173 -9.88 -22.00 -12.70
N LEU A 174 -9.56 -22.44 -11.49
CA LEU A 174 -9.67 -23.85 -11.09
C LEU A 174 -11.13 -24.33 -11.08
N GLY A 175 -12.08 -23.46 -10.71
CA GLY A 175 -13.51 -23.75 -10.79
C GLY A 175 -13.98 -24.00 -12.23
N LEU A 176 -13.57 -23.16 -13.18
CA LEU A 176 -13.89 -23.30 -14.60
C LEU A 176 -13.27 -24.58 -15.20
N ALA A 177 -12.00 -24.86 -14.87
CA ALA A 177 -11.32 -26.06 -15.35
C ALA A 177 -12.02 -27.35 -14.86
N ARG A 178 -12.43 -27.39 -13.59
CA ARG A 178 -13.17 -28.54 -13.02
C ARG A 178 -14.52 -28.74 -13.67
N GLN A 179 -15.23 -27.66 -14.03
CA GLN A 179 -16.51 -27.73 -14.74
C GLN A 179 -16.34 -28.30 -16.16
N GLY A 180 -15.29 -27.87 -16.87
CA GLY A 180 -14.98 -28.40 -18.21
C GLY A 180 -14.60 -29.88 -18.21
N VAL A 181 -13.90 -30.35 -17.17
CA VAL A 181 -13.44 -31.75 -17.06
C VAL A 181 -14.55 -32.70 -16.58
N THR A 182 -15.40 -32.27 -15.65
CA THR A 182 -16.38 -33.19 -15.03
C THR A 182 -17.69 -33.31 -15.80
N GLY A 183 -17.93 -32.49 -16.83
CA GLY A 183 -19.16 -32.49 -17.63
C GLY A 183 -20.46 -32.21 -16.86
N ARG A 184 -20.38 -32.18 -15.52
CA ARG A 184 -21.44 -31.73 -14.64
C ARG A 184 -21.53 -30.23 -14.80
N ALA A 185 -22.57 -29.79 -15.53
CA ALA A 185 -23.25 -28.55 -15.24
C ALA A 185 -23.76 -28.64 -13.79
N GLY A 186 -22.83 -28.54 -12.83
CA GLY A 186 -23.17 -28.45 -11.42
C GLY A 186 -24.12 -27.27 -11.34
N THR A 187 -25.32 -27.53 -10.81
CA THR A 187 -26.20 -26.49 -10.30
C THR A 187 -25.30 -25.47 -9.63
N ALA A 188 -25.14 -24.32 -10.29
CA ALA A 188 -24.34 -23.25 -9.74
C ALA A 188 -24.79 -23.12 -8.28
N PRO A 189 -23.88 -23.15 -7.28
CA PRO A 189 -24.31 -22.90 -5.91
C PRO A 189 -25.16 -21.65 -6.00
N HIS A 190 -26.45 -21.78 -5.69
CA HIS A 190 -27.46 -20.76 -5.96
C HIS A 190 -26.88 -19.43 -5.51
N SER A 191 -26.39 -18.65 -6.48
CA SER A 191 -25.88 -17.32 -6.21
C SER A 191 -27.12 -16.46 -6.12
N GLU A 192 -27.81 -16.60 -4.99
CA GLU A 192 -28.90 -15.74 -4.54
C GLU A 192 -28.44 -14.29 -4.29
N SER A 193 -27.21 -13.92 -4.65
CA SER A 193 -26.84 -12.52 -4.87
C SER A 193 -27.05 -12.16 -6.35
N GLY A 194 -28.31 -11.87 -6.67
CA GLY A 194 -28.77 -11.60 -8.02
C GLY A 194 -27.99 -10.48 -8.70
N ARG A 195 -27.82 -10.59 -10.02
CA ARG A 195 -27.64 -9.43 -10.92
C ARG A 195 -26.59 -8.41 -10.45
N ALA A 196 -25.54 -8.85 -9.74
CA ALA A 196 -24.47 -7.99 -9.26
C ALA A 196 -23.89 -7.32 -10.50
N ARG A 197 -24.25 -6.04 -10.64
CA ARG A 197 -24.06 -5.21 -11.83
C ARG A 197 -22.60 -5.39 -12.26
N ARG A 198 -22.39 -6.08 -13.40
CA ARG A 198 -21.08 -6.21 -14.05
C ARG A 198 -20.72 -4.84 -14.60
N GLU A 199 -20.47 -3.90 -13.72
CA GLU A 199 -20.10 -2.56 -14.08
C GLU A 199 -18.64 -2.62 -14.53
N SER A 200 -18.42 -2.34 -15.81
CA SER A 200 -17.06 -2.30 -16.33
C SER A 200 -16.28 -1.18 -15.64
N VAL A 201 -14.95 -1.31 -15.65
CA VAL A 201 -14.02 -0.27 -15.20
C VAL A 201 -14.36 1.07 -15.84
N THR A 202 -14.66 1.06 -17.14
CA THR A 202 -15.04 2.24 -17.92
C THR A 202 -16.29 2.92 -17.35
N VAL A 203 -17.36 2.17 -17.10
CA VAL A 203 -18.60 2.76 -16.57
C VAL A 203 -18.38 3.27 -15.14
N THR A 204 -17.60 2.55 -14.33
CA THR A 204 -17.25 2.98 -12.97
C THR A 204 -16.48 4.31 -13.00
N LEU A 205 -15.51 4.45 -13.91
CA LEU A 205 -14.75 5.68 -14.07
C LEU A 205 -15.61 6.84 -14.58
N ILE A 206 -16.47 6.62 -15.58
CA ILE A 206 -17.35 7.66 -16.13
C ILE A 206 -18.30 8.23 -15.08
N ARG A 207 -18.76 7.38 -14.14
CA ARG A 207 -19.71 7.77 -13.08
C ARG A 207 -19.03 8.26 -11.82
N ALA A 208 -17.71 8.26 -11.76
CA ALA A 208 -16.98 8.65 -10.57
C ALA A 208 -17.17 10.16 -10.28
N PRO A 209 -17.26 10.59 -9.02
CA PRO A 209 -17.39 12.00 -8.66
C PRO A 209 -16.06 12.74 -8.86
N HIS A 210 -15.68 12.98 -10.12
CA HIS A 210 -14.35 13.43 -10.53
C HIS A 210 -13.85 14.66 -9.77
N VAL A 211 -14.71 15.67 -9.58
CA VAL A 211 -14.32 16.91 -8.87
C VAL A 211 -13.96 16.65 -7.40
N ALA A 212 -14.74 15.81 -6.71
CA ALA A 212 -14.47 15.46 -5.31
C ALA A 212 -13.20 14.60 -5.20
N LEU A 213 -13.02 13.65 -6.12
CA LEU A 213 -11.84 12.80 -6.17
C LEU A 213 -10.58 13.60 -6.48
N LEU A 214 -10.62 14.51 -7.46
CA LEU A 214 -9.49 15.39 -7.80
C LEU A 214 -9.09 16.27 -6.61
N LYS A 215 -10.05 16.83 -5.87
CA LYS A 215 -9.75 17.60 -4.64
C LYS A 215 -9.07 16.74 -3.58
N SER A 216 -9.58 15.53 -3.33
CA SER A 216 -8.99 14.60 -2.36
C SER A 216 -7.59 14.14 -2.78
N SER A 217 -7.39 13.86 -4.06
CA SER A 217 -6.11 13.44 -4.65
C SER A 217 -5.07 14.55 -4.65
N ALA A 218 -5.47 15.79 -4.98
CA ALA A 218 -4.60 16.96 -4.89
C ALA A 218 -4.13 17.17 -3.46
N ARG A 219 -5.02 17.04 -2.47
CA ARG A 219 -4.66 17.08 -1.06
C ARG A 219 -3.64 15.99 -0.68
N ILE A 220 -3.79 14.77 -1.21
CA ILE A 220 -2.84 13.68 -0.96
C ILE A 220 -1.47 13.98 -1.55
N ALA A 221 -1.42 14.49 -2.77
CA ALA A 221 -0.17 14.92 -3.40
C ALA A 221 0.49 16.05 -2.59
N VAL A 222 -0.26 17.07 -2.19
CA VAL A 222 0.24 18.20 -1.38
C VAL A 222 0.77 17.72 -0.03
N ALA A 223 0.05 16.85 0.68
CA ALA A 223 0.52 16.31 1.95
C ALA A 223 1.81 15.50 1.79
N GLY A 224 1.92 14.71 0.71
CA GLY A 224 3.13 13.97 0.38
C GLY A 224 4.32 14.90 0.13
N ALA A 225 4.15 15.90 -0.74
CA ALA A 225 5.18 16.88 -1.07
C ALA A 225 5.64 17.68 0.15
N LEU A 226 4.69 18.13 0.99
CA LEU A 226 5.02 18.83 2.23
C LEU A 226 5.67 17.91 3.26
N GLY A 227 5.28 16.63 3.33
CA GLY A 227 5.92 15.64 4.18
C GLY A 227 7.40 15.47 3.84
N ALA A 228 7.71 15.39 2.55
CA ALA A 228 9.08 15.35 2.06
C ALA A 228 9.84 16.66 2.35
N ALA A 229 9.24 17.80 2.04
CA ALA A 229 9.86 19.12 2.22
C ALA A 229 10.18 19.41 3.69
N VAL A 230 9.29 19.04 4.61
CA VAL A 230 9.51 19.18 6.05
C VAL A 230 10.64 18.26 6.51
N ALA A 231 10.67 17.01 6.05
CA ALA A 231 11.75 16.08 6.39
C ALA A 231 13.11 16.56 5.87
N LEU A 232 13.17 17.10 4.64
CA LEU A 232 14.36 17.74 4.08
C LEU A 232 14.80 18.96 4.91
N ALA A 233 13.86 19.80 5.35
CA ALA A 233 14.17 20.96 6.18
C ALA A 233 14.74 20.58 7.56
N PHE A 234 14.34 19.43 8.10
CA PHE A 234 14.91 18.86 9.33
C PHE A 234 16.20 18.04 9.10
N GLY A 235 16.66 17.91 7.85
CA GLY A 235 17.86 17.14 7.52
C GLY A 235 17.69 15.62 7.70
N LEU A 236 16.45 15.10 7.59
CA LEU A 236 16.22 13.66 7.73
C LEU A 236 16.69 12.91 6.47
N PRO A 237 17.41 11.78 6.63
CA PRO A 237 18.04 11.07 5.51
C PRO A 237 17.02 10.44 4.55
N HIS A 238 15.87 9.99 5.05
CA HIS A 238 14.87 9.27 4.26
C HIS A 238 13.58 10.10 4.08
N TYR A 239 13.69 11.31 3.56
CA TYR A 239 12.56 12.24 3.34
C TYR A 239 11.34 11.63 2.60
N MET A 240 11.56 10.66 1.73
CA MET A 240 10.48 9.93 1.02
C MET A 240 9.68 9.00 1.93
N TRP A 241 10.25 8.56 3.05
CA TRP A 241 9.54 7.83 4.09
C TRP A 241 8.54 8.72 4.81
N ALA A 242 8.90 9.98 5.05
CA ALA A 242 7.99 10.97 5.62
C ALA A 242 6.84 11.31 4.66
N MET A 243 7.14 11.45 3.36
CA MET A 243 6.11 11.57 2.31
C MET A 243 5.11 10.41 2.38
N MET A 244 5.59 9.16 2.38
CA MET A 244 4.72 7.98 2.47
C MET A 244 3.90 7.97 3.76
N GLY A 245 4.48 8.43 4.88
CA GLY A 245 3.79 8.60 6.15
C GLY A 245 2.62 9.59 6.07
N ALA A 246 2.84 10.74 5.43
CA ALA A 246 1.81 11.75 5.21
C ALA A 246 0.67 11.21 4.34
N VAL A 247 1.01 10.61 3.20
CA VAL A 247 0.03 9.98 2.29
C VAL A 247 -0.80 8.92 3.02
N ALA A 248 -0.15 8.01 3.75
CA ALA A 248 -0.83 6.93 4.47
C ALA A 248 -1.81 7.44 5.55
N THR A 249 -1.49 8.57 6.18
CA THR A 249 -2.28 9.12 7.28
C THR A 249 -3.62 9.67 6.80
N ILE A 250 -3.64 10.34 5.65
CA ILE A 250 -4.85 10.99 5.14
C ILE A 250 -5.60 10.18 4.06
N GLN A 251 -5.01 9.10 3.55
CA GLN A 251 -5.64 8.35 2.48
C GLN A 251 -6.93 7.63 2.93
N GLY A 252 -8.06 7.94 2.29
CA GLY A 252 -9.28 7.11 2.34
C GLY A 252 -10.14 7.26 3.59
N VAL A 253 -10.03 8.36 4.34
CA VAL A 253 -10.72 8.52 5.63
C VAL A 253 -11.18 9.96 5.89
N ALA A 254 -12.32 10.10 6.58
CA ALA A 254 -12.76 11.36 7.18
C ALA A 254 -11.77 11.81 8.27
N TYR A 255 -11.70 13.12 8.55
CA TYR A 255 -10.69 13.72 9.42
C TYR A 255 -10.53 13.05 10.80
N HIS A 256 -11.64 12.75 11.48
CA HIS A 256 -11.60 12.11 12.80
C HIS A 256 -10.97 10.71 12.77
N VAL A 257 -11.08 10.02 11.64
CA VAL A 257 -10.47 8.70 11.44
C VAL A 257 -9.00 8.84 11.03
N ALA A 258 -8.61 9.91 10.34
CA ALA A 258 -7.21 10.21 10.02
C ALA A 258 -6.34 10.37 11.29
N ILE A 259 -6.87 11.00 12.35
CA ILE A 259 -6.17 11.13 13.64
C ILE A 259 -5.95 9.76 14.29
N HIS A 260 -7.02 8.95 14.43
CA HIS A 260 -6.91 7.63 15.03
C HIS A 260 -5.95 6.72 14.25
N ARG A 261 -6.03 6.79 12.91
CA ARG A 261 -5.14 6.06 12.03
C ARG A 261 -3.69 6.52 12.13
N GLY A 262 -3.45 7.83 12.26
CA GLY A 262 -2.14 8.41 12.50
C GLY A 262 -1.50 7.88 13.79
N VAL A 263 -2.26 7.85 14.88
CA VAL A 263 -1.79 7.28 16.17
C VAL A 263 -1.50 5.79 16.04
N GLN A 264 -2.41 5.01 15.46
CA GLN A 264 -2.20 3.59 15.20
C GLN A 264 -0.97 3.32 14.33
N ARG A 265 -0.74 4.16 13.31
CA ARG A 265 0.45 4.10 12.45
C ARG A 265 1.72 4.31 13.26
N LEU A 266 1.74 5.36 14.08
CA LEU A 266 2.93 5.71 14.86
C LEU A 266 3.26 4.61 15.86
N LEU A 267 2.28 4.11 16.61
CA LEU A 267 2.46 3.02 17.57
C LEU A 267 2.93 1.72 16.90
N GLY A 268 2.27 1.34 15.80
CA GLY A 268 2.67 0.15 15.04
C GLY A 268 4.07 0.31 14.46
N ASN A 269 4.41 1.48 13.93
CA ASN A 269 5.72 1.73 13.34
C ASN A 269 6.85 1.75 14.39
N ILE A 270 6.60 2.22 15.62
CA ILE A 270 7.57 2.11 16.72
C ILE A 270 7.86 0.63 17.03
N GLY A 271 6.82 -0.17 17.26
CA GLY A 271 6.99 -1.61 17.53
C GLY A 271 7.64 -2.36 16.36
N GLY A 272 7.20 -2.07 15.13
CA GLY A 272 7.75 -2.67 13.92
C GLY A 272 9.20 -2.25 13.63
N ALA A 273 9.59 -1.01 13.95
CA ALA A 273 10.97 -0.54 13.80
C ALA A 273 11.90 -1.24 14.79
N LEU A 274 11.47 -1.50 16.02
CA LEU A 274 12.24 -2.29 16.99
C LEU A 274 12.48 -3.73 16.49
N LEU A 275 11.44 -4.36 15.93
CA LEU A 275 11.58 -5.69 15.29
C LEU A 275 12.54 -5.63 14.09
N ALA A 276 12.43 -4.59 13.26
CA ALA A 276 13.30 -4.39 12.11
C ALA A 276 14.76 -4.20 12.52
N ALA A 277 15.03 -3.41 13.57
CA ALA A 277 16.38 -3.20 14.08
C ALA A 277 17.02 -4.53 14.51
N GLY A 278 16.27 -5.36 15.23
CA GLY A 278 16.73 -6.69 15.63
C GLY A 278 17.00 -7.62 14.44
N LEU A 279 16.14 -7.60 13.42
CA LEU A 279 16.31 -8.42 12.22
C LEU A 279 17.47 -7.96 11.33
N LEU A 280 17.66 -6.64 11.20
CA LEU A 280 18.79 -6.05 10.46
C LEU A 280 20.13 -6.27 11.16
N ALA A 281 20.13 -6.48 12.48
CA ALA A 281 21.34 -6.83 13.23
C ALA A 281 21.76 -8.30 13.03
N LEU A 282 20.87 -9.15 12.50
CA LEU A 282 21.15 -10.57 12.26
C LEU A 282 21.69 -10.78 10.84
N PRO A 283 22.69 -11.67 10.63
CA PRO A 283 23.19 -12.02 9.30
C PRO A 283 22.23 -13.02 8.62
N LEU A 284 21.01 -12.59 8.32
CA LEU A 284 19.94 -13.45 7.78
C LEU A 284 20.24 -13.99 6.37
N GLY A 285 21.15 -13.34 5.64
CA GLY A 285 21.38 -13.59 4.22
C GLY A 285 20.11 -13.37 3.38
N TYR A 286 20.14 -13.77 2.11
CA TYR A 286 18.99 -13.64 1.21
C TYR A 286 17.77 -14.44 1.72
N TRP A 287 17.96 -15.73 1.99
CA TRP A 287 16.86 -16.64 2.31
C TRP A 287 16.18 -16.31 3.64
N GLY A 288 16.95 -15.96 4.68
CA GLY A 288 16.37 -15.52 5.95
C GLY A 288 15.62 -14.20 5.82
N THR A 289 16.15 -13.26 5.04
CA THR A 289 15.48 -11.97 4.76
C THR A 289 14.19 -12.18 3.97
N ALA A 290 14.22 -13.02 2.92
CA ALA A 290 13.04 -13.38 2.14
C ALA A 290 11.96 -14.05 2.99
N ALA A 291 12.33 -15.00 3.85
CA ALA A 291 11.40 -15.67 4.76
C ALA A 291 10.76 -14.67 5.74
N ALA A 292 11.55 -13.76 6.31
CA ALA A 292 11.04 -12.71 7.20
C ALA A 292 10.07 -11.76 6.46
N ILE A 293 10.42 -11.31 5.24
CA ILE A 293 9.55 -10.46 4.42
C ILE A 293 8.21 -11.15 4.14
N VAL A 294 8.23 -12.41 3.71
CA VAL A 294 7.01 -13.20 3.43
C VAL A 294 6.16 -13.37 4.70
N PHE A 295 6.81 -13.66 5.83
CA PHE A 295 6.13 -13.81 7.12
C PHE A 295 5.43 -12.52 7.53
N PHE A 296 6.16 -11.40 7.59
CA PHE A 296 5.61 -10.11 7.98
C PHE A 296 4.57 -9.61 6.99
N GLN A 297 4.73 -9.85 5.69
CA GLN A 297 3.71 -9.51 4.69
C GLN A 297 2.42 -10.28 4.92
N THR A 298 2.51 -11.59 5.21
CA THR A 298 1.34 -12.41 5.51
C THR A 298 0.66 -11.94 6.80
N CYS A 299 1.43 -11.61 7.84
CA CYS A 299 0.91 -11.03 9.07
C CYS A 299 0.25 -9.67 8.84
N ALA A 300 0.82 -8.80 8.01
CA ALA A 300 0.25 -7.50 7.65
C ALA A 300 -1.12 -7.67 7.00
N GLU A 301 -1.27 -8.63 6.08
CA GLU A 301 -2.51 -8.91 5.38
C GLU A 301 -3.62 -9.48 6.28
N VAL A 302 -3.25 -10.30 7.28
CA VAL A 302 -4.18 -10.76 8.32
C VAL A 302 -4.56 -9.60 9.23
N ALA A 303 -3.59 -8.80 9.67
CA ALA A 303 -3.81 -7.69 10.57
C ALA A 303 -4.63 -6.55 9.94
N ALA A 304 -4.55 -6.37 8.61
CA ALA A 304 -5.31 -5.36 7.86
C ALA A 304 -6.82 -5.42 8.06
N THR A 305 -7.38 -6.60 8.38
CA THR A 305 -8.82 -6.76 8.67
C THR A 305 -9.16 -6.61 10.15
N VAL A 306 -8.14 -6.57 11.02
CA VAL A 306 -8.27 -6.61 12.48
C VAL A 306 -8.01 -5.24 13.10
N ASN A 307 -6.82 -4.68 12.88
CA ASN A 307 -6.39 -3.41 13.48
C ASN A 307 -5.21 -2.82 12.70
N TYR A 308 -5.31 -1.53 12.35
CA TYR A 308 -4.30 -0.84 11.56
C TYR A 308 -2.93 -0.69 12.26
N ALA A 309 -2.88 -0.63 13.60
CA ALA A 309 -1.63 -0.61 14.34
C ALA A 309 -0.87 -1.93 14.19
N LEU A 310 -1.58 -3.07 14.24
CA LEU A 310 -0.98 -4.39 14.00
C LEU A 310 -0.54 -4.52 12.54
N THR A 311 -1.30 -3.97 11.59
CA THR A 311 -0.87 -3.89 10.19
C THR A 311 0.41 -3.11 10.07
N SER A 312 0.48 -1.92 10.67
CA SER A 312 1.67 -1.08 10.61
C SER A 312 2.88 -1.74 11.30
N LEU A 313 2.66 -2.45 12.40
CA LEU A 313 3.69 -3.21 13.11
C LEU A 313 4.33 -4.30 12.25
N ALA A 314 3.54 -4.97 11.41
CA ALA A 314 4.05 -5.98 10.49
C ALA A 314 4.64 -5.37 9.20
N VAL A 315 4.03 -4.29 8.67
CA VAL A 315 4.48 -3.64 7.43
C VAL A 315 5.86 -2.98 7.60
N THR A 316 6.17 -2.41 8.77
CA THR A 316 7.44 -1.71 8.98
C THR A 316 8.68 -2.60 8.83
N PRO A 317 8.81 -3.75 9.53
CA PRO A 317 9.97 -4.64 9.35
C PRO A 317 10.01 -5.24 7.95
N MET A 318 8.87 -5.57 7.36
CA MET A 318 8.81 -6.01 5.96
C MET A 318 9.39 -4.95 5.01
N ALA A 319 8.96 -3.69 5.14
CA ALA A 319 9.40 -2.61 4.28
C ALA A 319 10.90 -2.30 4.44
N LEU A 320 11.40 -2.28 5.69
CA LEU A 320 12.82 -2.03 5.97
C LEU A 320 13.71 -3.18 5.48
N LEU A 321 13.29 -4.44 5.65
CA LEU A 321 14.03 -5.59 5.09
C LEU A 321 14.04 -5.57 3.57
N LEU A 322 12.92 -5.20 2.94
CA LEU A 322 12.81 -5.08 1.49
C LEU A 322 13.72 -3.98 0.94
N THR A 323 13.81 -2.83 1.60
CA THR A 323 14.78 -1.77 1.26
C THR A 323 16.22 -2.21 1.56
N GLY A 324 16.43 -2.96 2.64
CA GLY A 324 17.74 -3.49 3.03
C GLY A 324 18.34 -4.46 2.01
N LEU A 325 17.51 -5.23 1.29
CA LEU A 325 17.98 -6.12 0.21
C LEU A 325 18.68 -5.38 -0.92
N GLY A 326 18.27 -4.14 -1.24
CA GLY A 326 18.86 -3.34 -2.30
C GLY A 326 19.94 -2.37 -1.82
N ALA A 327 19.73 -1.74 -0.66
CA ALA A 327 20.55 -0.60 -0.20
C ALA A 327 21.48 -0.89 0.99
N GLY A 328 21.40 -2.07 1.61
CA GLY A 328 22.27 -2.43 2.75
C GLY A 328 22.03 -1.58 4.00
N LEU A 329 20.80 -1.58 4.53
CA LEU A 329 20.43 -0.80 5.70
C LEU A 329 21.08 -1.29 7.00
N THR A 330 21.52 -0.35 7.83
CA THR A 330 21.98 -0.63 9.20
C THR A 330 20.81 -0.64 10.19
N PRO A 331 20.97 -1.23 11.40
CA PRO A 331 19.94 -1.15 12.44
C PRO A 331 19.51 0.28 12.81
N GLY A 332 20.38 1.28 12.57
CA GLY A 332 20.06 2.70 12.78
C GLY A 332 18.87 3.21 11.94
N ALA A 333 18.62 2.58 10.78
CA ALA A 333 17.49 2.91 9.91
C ALA A 333 16.13 2.75 10.60
N ALA A 334 16.05 1.96 11.67
CA ALA A 334 14.84 1.85 12.49
C ALA A 334 14.46 3.16 13.19
N LEU A 335 15.46 3.90 13.71
CA LEU A 335 15.21 5.20 14.34
C LEU A 335 14.75 6.22 13.29
N ASP A 336 15.45 6.29 12.15
CA ASP A 336 15.07 7.14 11.02
C ASP A 336 13.63 6.88 10.61
N ARG A 337 13.25 5.60 10.50
CA ARG A 337 11.89 5.20 10.15
C ARG A 337 10.83 5.68 11.13
N VAL A 338 11.15 5.73 12.42
CA VAL A 338 10.25 6.29 13.45
C VAL A 338 10.12 7.79 13.30
N LEU A 339 11.24 8.51 13.13
CA LEU A 339 11.27 9.96 12.95
C LEU A 339 10.52 10.40 11.69
N ASP A 340 10.79 9.77 10.56
CA ASP A 340 10.11 10.06 9.29
C ASP A 340 8.61 9.78 9.38
N THR A 341 8.22 8.71 10.06
CA THR A 341 6.80 8.42 10.25
C THR A 341 6.13 9.42 11.16
N LEU A 342 6.81 9.91 12.20
CA LEU A 342 6.31 10.99 13.05
C LEU A 342 6.08 12.26 12.22
N VAL A 343 7.08 12.69 11.43
CA VAL A 343 6.95 13.86 10.53
C VAL A 343 5.79 13.66 9.56
N GLY A 344 5.72 12.49 8.90
CA GLY A 344 4.65 12.16 7.98
C GLY A 344 3.27 12.21 8.63
N VAL A 345 3.09 11.60 9.80
CA VAL A 345 1.82 11.62 10.54
C VAL A 345 1.43 13.04 10.93
N VAL A 346 2.36 13.85 11.43
CA VAL A 346 2.10 15.25 11.80
C VAL A 346 1.66 16.06 10.59
N VAL A 347 2.43 16.02 9.50
CA VAL A 347 2.09 16.75 8.27
C VAL A 347 0.74 16.27 7.71
N GLY A 348 0.51 14.96 7.67
CA GLY A 348 -0.76 14.38 7.24
C GLY A 348 -1.94 14.90 8.06
N VAL A 349 -1.85 14.86 9.39
CA VAL A 349 -2.91 15.36 10.28
C VAL A 349 -3.15 16.87 10.08
N VAL A 350 -2.10 17.67 9.97
CA VAL A 350 -2.21 19.13 9.74
C VAL A 350 -2.91 19.42 8.42
N ILE A 351 -2.48 18.80 7.33
CA ILE A 351 -3.11 19.00 6.01
C ILE A 351 -4.55 18.48 6.01
N GLY A 352 -4.82 17.34 6.65
CA GLY A 352 -6.17 16.86 6.87
C GLY A 352 -7.04 17.88 7.61
N ALA A 353 -6.51 18.51 8.66
CA ALA A 353 -7.24 19.50 9.45
C ALA A 353 -7.59 20.76 8.65
N LEU A 354 -6.62 21.27 7.89
CA LEU A 354 -6.77 22.49 7.10
C LEU A 354 -7.73 22.31 5.93
N THR A 355 -7.82 21.11 5.37
CA THR A 355 -8.61 20.85 4.15
C THR A 355 -9.99 20.23 4.41
N ILE A 356 -10.19 19.49 5.51
CA ILE A 356 -11.46 18.78 5.78
C ILE A 356 -12.51 19.67 6.47
N SER A 357 -12.12 20.84 6.97
CA SER A 357 -13.00 21.66 7.83
C SER A 357 -14.15 22.40 7.13
N GLY A 358 -14.45 22.14 5.85
CA GLY A 358 -15.54 22.81 5.12
C GLY A 358 -16.52 21.90 4.37
N ALA A 359 -16.02 20.89 3.66
CA ALA A 359 -16.83 20.13 2.69
C ALA A 359 -17.47 18.85 3.28
N ASP A 360 -16.85 18.22 4.29
CA ASP A 360 -17.31 16.92 4.83
C ASP A 360 -18.48 17.05 5.83
N SER A 361 -18.69 18.25 6.39
CA SER A 361 -19.81 18.55 7.28
C SER A 361 -21.18 18.49 6.59
N GLU A 362 -21.22 18.63 5.26
CA GLU A 362 -22.48 18.66 4.50
C GLU A 362 -22.95 17.25 4.11
N HIS A 363 -22.03 16.35 3.74
CA HIS A 363 -22.33 14.93 3.49
C HIS A 363 -22.76 14.17 4.75
N LEU A 364 -22.22 14.53 5.92
CA LEU A 364 -22.65 13.94 7.20
C LEU A 364 -24.03 14.44 7.65
N ARG A 365 -24.46 15.63 7.21
CA ARG A 365 -25.80 16.16 7.50
C ARG A 365 -26.90 15.54 6.63
N THR A 366 -26.58 15.15 5.39
CA THR A 366 -27.53 14.49 4.48
C THR A 366 -27.62 12.99 4.71
N ALA A 367 -26.53 12.31 5.08
CA ALA A 367 -26.55 10.88 5.39
C ALA A 367 -27.27 10.53 6.71
N GLY A 368 -27.44 11.49 7.63
CA GLY A 368 -28.18 11.31 8.88
C GLY A 368 -29.70 11.59 8.78
N ARG A 369 -30.22 11.82 7.56
CA ARG A 369 -31.64 12.14 7.31
C ARG A 369 -32.39 11.10 6.48
N HIS A 370 -31.80 9.92 6.23
CA HIS A 370 -32.45 8.81 5.53
C HIS A 370 -32.45 7.54 6.37
#